data_AF-A0A9E3Q6F5-F1
#
_entry.id   AF-A0A9E3Q6F5-F1
#
_cell.length_a   1.000
_cell.length_b   1.000
_cell.length_c   1.000
_cell.angle_alpha   90.00
_cell.angle_beta   90.00
_cell.angle_gamma   90.00
#
_symmetry.space_group_name_H-M   'P 1'
#
loop_
_entity.id
_entity.type
_entity.pdbx_description
1 polymer ?
#
loop_
_entity_poly.entity_id
_entity_poly.type
_entity_poly.pdbx_seq_one_letter_code
_entity_poly.pdbx_strand_id
1 'polypeptide(L)'
;MLSFPRQMRVVVVDTSVFVAALRSADGASRQVLRLALEGAIEPVMGQKLFLEFLDLFERPGVFDDCPVPAEDRLALFEGFLSTCRWCEVFFLWRPNLPDEGENHVVELAVAAGAGVVVTHNVADFGGELRFPGVEVMRPREFLKLMR
;
A
#
# COMPACT_ATOMS: atom_id res chain seq x y z
N MET A 1 18.73 19.56 -3.86
CA MET A 1 17.94 18.33 -4.10
C MET A 1 17.90 17.61 -2.76
N LEU A 2 16.79 17.78 -2.02
CA LEU A 2 16.68 17.20 -0.68
C LEU A 2 16.65 15.68 -0.82
N SER A 3 17.59 14.98 -0.19
CA SER A 3 17.62 13.52 -0.21
C SER A 3 16.42 13.00 0.58
N PHE A 4 15.45 12.39 -0.10
CA PHE A 4 14.32 11.74 0.53
C PHE A 4 14.82 10.68 1.52
N PRO A 5 14.43 10.71 2.81
CA PRO A 5 14.93 9.79 3.82
C PRO A 5 14.70 8.35 3.39
N ARG A 6 15.69 7.47 3.62
CA ARG A 6 15.58 6.05 3.24
C ARG A 6 14.32 5.40 3.82
N GLN A 7 13.97 5.74 5.06
CA GLN A 7 12.77 5.23 5.73
C GLN A 7 11.47 5.60 4.99
N MET A 8 11.39 6.81 4.42
CA MET A 8 10.22 7.26 3.67
C MET A 8 10.12 6.62 2.28
N ARG A 9 11.19 6.00 1.78
CA ARG A 9 11.14 5.18 0.54
C ARG A 9 10.56 3.79 0.79
N VAL A 10 10.63 3.28 2.02
CA VAL A 10 10.01 2.00 2.39
C VAL A 10 8.55 2.28 2.70
N VAL A 11 7.64 1.68 1.93
CA VAL A 11 6.23 2.03 1.98
C VAL A 11 5.32 0.82 2.02
N VAL A 12 4.21 0.90 2.74
CA VAL A 12 3.09 -0.03 2.56
C VAL A 12 2.15 0.58 1.54
N VAL A 13 1.84 -0.16 0.47
CA VAL A 13 0.84 0.25 -0.52
C VAL A 13 -0.40 -0.60 -0.31
N ASP A 14 -1.48 0.03 0.11
CA ASP A 14 -2.75 -0.62 0.37
C ASP A 14 -3.46 -1.06 -0.94
N THR A 15 -4.31 -2.08 -0.84
CA THR A 15 -5.16 -2.61 -1.91
C THR A 15 -6.01 -1.52 -2.58
N SER A 16 -6.51 -0.54 -1.80
CA SER A 16 -7.30 0.59 -2.32
C SER A 16 -6.52 1.40 -3.36
N VAL A 17 -5.20 1.54 -3.19
CA VAL A 17 -4.33 2.23 -4.13
C VAL A 17 -4.18 1.42 -5.41
N PHE A 18 -4.00 0.10 -5.29
CA PHE A 18 -3.91 -0.77 -6.45
C PHE A 18 -5.17 -0.74 -7.31
N VAL A 19 -6.36 -0.85 -6.70
CA VAL A 19 -7.65 -0.75 -7.42
C VAL A 19 -7.79 0.60 -8.12
N ALA A 20 -7.45 1.69 -7.43
CA ALA A 20 -7.53 3.03 -8.01
C ALA A 20 -6.53 3.23 -9.16
N ALA A 21 -5.36 2.59 -9.13
CA ALA A 21 -4.38 2.63 -10.21
C ALA A 21 -4.85 1.90 -11.48
N LEU A 22 -5.71 0.89 -11.34
CA LEU A 22 -6.32 0.19 -12.48
C LEU A 22 -7.44 1.01 -13.13
N ARG A 23 -8.15 1.83 -12.34
CA ARG A 23 -9.29 2.63 -12.83
C ARG A 23 -8.90 3.93 -13.54
N SER A 24 -7.68 4.42 -13.37
CA SER A 24 -7.24 5.70 -13.94
C SER A 24 -5.79 5.68 -14.42
N ALA A 25 -5.59 5.95 -15.71
CA ALA A 25 -4.26 5.99 -16.36
C ALA A 25 -3.36 7.14 -15.86
N ASP A 26 -3.96 8.27 -15.49
CA ASP A 26 -3.25 9.49 -15.03
C ASP A 26 -3.42 9.75 -13.53
N GLY A 27 -3.97 8.76 -12.81
CA GLY A 27 -4.25 8.86 -11.38
C GLY A 27 -2.98 8.84 -10.52
N ALA A 28 -3.04 9.50 -9.37
CA ALA A 28 -1.94 9.49 -8.40
C ALA A 28 -1.56 8.07 -7.96
N SER A 29 -2.55 7.19 -7.77
CA SER A 29 -2.30 5.78 -7.46
C SER A 29 -1.46 5.06 -8.52
N ARG A 30 -1.68 5.36 -9.80
CA ARG A 30 -0.90 4.77 -10.88
C ARG A 30 0.54 5.25 -10.88
N GLN A 31 0.76 6.52 -10.55
CA GLN A 31 2.12 7.03 -10.35
C GLN A 31 2.80 6.41 -9.13
N VAL A 32 2.08 6.06 -8.06
CA VAL A 32 2.65 5.30 -6.93
C VAL A 32 3.14 3.93 -7.39
N LEU A 33 2.32 3.17 -8.12
CA LEU A 33 2.75 1.88 -8.67
C LEU A 33 3.93 2.03 -9.65
N ARG A 34 3.94 3.10 -10.45
CA ARG A 34 5.06 3.40 -11.34
C ARG A 34 6.36 3.62 -10.56
N LEU A 35 6.34 4.41 -9.48
CA LEU A 35 7.51 4.61 -8.62
C LEU A 35 8.03 3.29 -8.04
N ALA A 36 7.14 2.34 -7.69
CA ALA A 36 7.54 1.01 -7.24
C ALA A 36 8.22 0.22 -8.35
N LEU A 37 7.60 0.15 -9.54
CA LEU A 37 8.14 -0.55 -10.72
C LEU A 37 9.47 0.05 -11.23
N GLU A 38 9.69 1.35 -11.02
CA GLU A 38 10.94 2.05 -11.34
C GLU A 38 11.99 1.93 -10.23
N GLY A 39 11.68 1.31 -9.09
CA GLY A 39 12.58 1.17 -7.94
C GLY A 39 12.84 2.48 -7.18
N ALA A 40 12.03 3.52 -7.40
CA ALA A 40 12.13 4.79 -6.69
C ALA A 40 11.63 4.70 -5.24
N ILE A 41 10.75 3.74 -4.98
CA ILE A 41 10.25 3.35 -3.65
C ILE A 41 10.38 1.84 -3.49
N GLU A 42 10.44 1.38 -2.25
CA GLU A 42 10.54 -0.03 -1.88
C GLU A 42 9.23 -0.42 -1.17
N PRO A 43 8.22 -0.91 -1.92
CA PRO A 43 7.01 -1.39 -1.28
C PRO A 43 7.31 -2.61 -0.40
N VAL A 44 6.54 -2.78 0.66
CA VAL A 44 6.65 -3.96 1.54
C VAL A 44 5.37 -4.77 1.48
N MET A 45 5.52 -6.08 1.57
CA MET A 45 4.42 -7.04 1.56
C MET A 45 4.55 -7.98 2.75
N GLY A 46 3.46 -8.22 3.45
CA GLY A 46 3.37 -9.22 4.50
C GLY A 46 2.25 -10.22 4.18
N GLN A 47 2.22 -11.34 4.91
CA GLN A 47 1.28 -12.42 4.64
C GLN A 47 -0.18 -11.97 4.60
N LYS A 48 -0.64 -11.17 5.59
CA LYS A 48 -2.04 -10.73 5.63
C LYS A 48 -2.40 -9.81 4.47
N LEU A 49 -1.58 -8.80 4.18
CA LEU A 49 -1.82 -7.91 3.05
C LEU A 49 -1.80 -8.67 1.71
N PHE A 50 -0.91 -9.65 1.57
CA PHE A 50 -0.89 -10.53 0.40
C PHE A 50 -2.19 -11.32 0.25
N LEU A 51 -2.70 -11.91 1.34
CA LEU A 51 -3.98 -12.62 1.32
C LEU A 51 -5.15 -11.68 0.98
N GLU A 52 -5.14 -10.44 1.47
CA GLU A 52 -6.16 -9.44 1.08
C GLU A 52 -6.12 -9.11 -0.41
N PHE A 53 -4.93 -9.07 -1.01
CA PHE A 53 -4.83 -8.94 -2.45
C PHE A 53 -5.46 -10.14 -3.17
N LEU A 54 -5.22 -11.37 -2.72
CA LEU A 54 -5.86 -12.55 -3.31
C LEU A 54 -7.38 -12.49 -3.17
N ASP A 55 -7.88 -12.18 -1.97
CA ASP A 55 -9.32 -12.01 -1.70
C ASP A 55 -9.92 -10.90 -2.58
N LEU A 56 -9.18 -9.80 -2.79
CA LEU A 56 -9.58 -8.72 -3.70
C LEU A 56 -9.75 -9.21 -5.14
N PHE A 57 -8.83 -10.06 -5.63
CA PHE A 57 -8.88 -10.65 -6.97
C PHE A 57 -10.07 -11.60 -7.15
N GLU A 58 -10.49 -12.27 -6.08
CA GLU A 58 -11.63 -13.20 -6.09
C GLU A 58 -12.98 -12.51 -5.82
N ARG A 59 -12.98 -11.31 -5.22
CA ARG A 59 -14.20 -10.62 -4.80
C ARG A 59 -15.05 -10.16 -6.01
N PRO A 60 -16.30 -10.65 -6.15
CA PRO A 60 -17.19 -10.21 -7.22
C PRO A 60 -17.47 -8.70 -7.16
N GLY A 61 -17.63 -8.04 -8.30
CA GLY A 61 -17.98 -6.62 -8.37
C GLY A 61 -16.81 -5.64 -8.29
N VAL A 62 -15.63 -6.06 -7.81
CA VAL A 62 -14.48 -5.15 -7.61
C VAL A 62 -14.00 -4.55 -8.92
N PHE A 63 -14.00 -5.36 -9.98
CA PHE A 63 -13.43 -4.99 -11.27
C PHE A 63 -14.45 -4.88 -12.40
N ASP A 64 -15.75 -4.84 -12.10
CA ASP A 64 -16.81 -4.81 -13.11
C ASP A 64 -16.68 -3.59 -14.03
N ASP A 65 -16.34 -2.42 -13.47
CA ASP A 65 -16.08 -1.17 -14.23
C ASP A 65 -14.58 -0.93 -14.48
N CYS A 66 -13.74 -1.95 -14.34
CA CYS A 66 -12.30 -1.79 -14.55
C CYS A 66 -11.98 -1.87 -16.05
N PRO A 67 -11.36 -0.83 -16.65
CA PRO A 67 -11.02 -0.86 -18.07
C PRO A 67 -9.87 -1.81 -18.40
N VAL A 68 -9.20 -2.38 -17.39
CA VAL A 68 -8.04 -3.27 -17.55
C VAL A 68 -8.49 -4.74 -17.57
N PRO A 69 -8.15 -5.51 -18.62
CA PRO A 69 -8.42 -6.95 -18.72
C PRO A 69 -7.89 -7.75 -17.53
N ALA A 70 -8.52 -8.89 -17.24
CA ALA A 70 -8.15 -9.73 -16.11
C ALA A 70 -6.68 -10.17 -16.11
N GLU A 71 -6.16 -10.59 -17.26
CA GLU A 71 -4.77 -10.98 -17.46
C GLU A 71 -3.78 -9.84 -17.16
N ASP A 72 -4.08 -8.63 -17.64
CA ASP A 72 -3.25 -7.45 -17.40
C ASP A 72 -3.27 -7.00 -15.94
N ARG A 73 -4.40 -7.16 -15.25
CA ARG A 73 -4.50 -6.87 -13.80
C ARG A 73 -3.61 -7.83 -13.00
N LEU A 74 -3.65 -9.11 -13.34
CA LEU A 74 -2.81 -10.12 -12.69
C LEU A 74 -1.33 -9.88 -12.99
N ALA A 75 -0.97 -9.65 -14.25
CA ALA A 75 0.40 -9.33 -14.65
C ALA A 75 0.93 -8.06 -13.95
N LEU A 76 0.09 -7.03 -13.78
CA LEU A 76 0.45 -5.85 -13.00
C LEU A 76 0.66 -6.17 -11.53
N PHE A 77 -0.17 -7.01 -10.93
CA PHE A 77 -0.01 -7.42 -9.54
C PHE A 77 1.26 -8.23 -9.33
N GLU A 78 1.56 -9.19 -10.21
CA GLU A 78 2.81 -9.95 -10.18
C GLU A 78 4.02 -9.04 -10.37
N GLY A 79 3.94 -8.08 -11.30
CA GLY A 79 4.97 -7.06 -11.49
C GLY A 79 5.17 -6.21 -10.23
N PHE A 80 4.09 -5.74 -9.61
CA PHE A 80 4.15 -5.00 -8.35
C PHE A 80 4.76 -5.86 -7.22
N LEU A 81 4.30 -7.09 -7.05
CA LEU A 81 4.83 -8.04 -6.05
C LEU A 81 6.33 -8.28 -6.24
N SER A 82 6.80 -8.35 -7.48
CA SER A 82 8.23 -8.54 -7.78
C SER A 82 9.12 -7.41 -7.25
N THR A 83 8.54 -6.23 -6.98
CA THR A 83 9.23 -5.08 -6.39
C THR A 83 9.11 -5.03 -4.86
N CYS A 84 8.22 -5.85 -4.27
CA CYS A 84 7.96 -5.82 -2.85
C CYS A 84 9.05 -6.56 -2.05
N ARG A 85 9.51 -5.93 -0.97
CA ARG A 85 10.24 -6.64 0.07
C ARG A 85 9.25 -7.39 0.96
N TRP A 86 9.41 -8.71 1.07
CA TRP A 86 8.65 -9.52 2.02
C TRP A 86 9.06 -9.19 3.47
N CYS A 87 8.07 -9.03 4.35
CA CYS A 87 8.29 -8.80 5.77
C CYS A 87 7.39 -9.71 6.61
N GLU A 88 8.00 -10.46 7.52
CA GLU A 88 7.28 -11.21 8.55
C GLU A 88 6.87 -10.27 9.69
N VAL A 89 5.64 -10.44 10.16
CA VAL A 89 5.07 -9.66 11.27
C VAL A 89 4.99 -10.56 12.49
N PHE A 90 5.82 -10.29 13.51
CA PHE A 90 5.91 -11.11 14.72
C PHE A 90 5.07 -10.58 15.88
N PHE A 91 4.80 -9.27 15.90
CA PHE A 91 4.07 -8.61 16.97
C PHE A 91 2.81 -7.96 16.42
N LEU A 92 1.69 -8.22 17.10
CA LEU A 92 0.40 -7.64 16.81
C LEU A 92 0.10 -6.55 17.83
N TRP A 93 -0.49 -5.46 17.37
CA TRP A 93 -0.77 -4.28 18.20
C TRP A 93 -2.28 -4.06 18.23
N ARG A 94 -3.02 -4.98 18.88
CA ARG A 94 -4.49 -5.01 18.88
C ARG A 94 -5.10 -5.06 20.29
N PRO A 95 -6.29 -4.46 20.49
CA PRO A 95 -6.97 -3.57 19.55
C PRO A 95 -6.21 -2.25 19.41
N ASN A 96 -6.28 -1.61 18.24
CA ASN A 96 -5.66 -0.30 18.02
C ASN A 96 -6.48 0.57 17.07
N LEU A 97 -6.63 0.13 15.82
CA LEU A 97 -7.52 0.79 14.86
C LEU A 97 -8.98 0.41 15.13
N PRO A 98 -9.95 1.32 14.89
CA PRO A 98 -11.38 1.00 14.97
C PRO A 98 -11.80 -0.14 14.04
N ASP A 99 -11.21 -0.19 12.84
CA ASP A 99 -11.32 -1.34 11.95
C ASP A 99 -10.22 -2.36 12.28
N GLU A 100 -10.62 -3.47 12.88
CA GLU A 100 -9.72 -4.57 13.23
C GLU A 100 -9.10 -5.28 12.01
N GLY A 101 -9.76 -5.14 10.85
CA GLY A 101 -9.25 -5.53 9.56
C GLY A 101 -7.95 -4.80 9.26
N GLU A 102 -7.94 -3.46 9.34
CA GLU A 102 -6.82 -2.60 8.92
C GLU A 102 -5.57 -2.65 9.82
N ASN A 103 -5.67 -3.23 11.03
CA ASN A 103 -4.55 -3.28 11.99
C ASN A 103 -3.28 -3.91 11.41
N HIS A 104 -3.38 -4.91 10.51
CA HIS A 104 -2.20 -5.55 9.91
C HIS A 104 -1.41 -4.64 8.99
N VAL A 105 -2.02 -3.61 8.39
CA VAL A 105 -1.31 -2.64 7.57
C VAL A 105 -0.35 -1.83 8.44
N VAL A 106 -0.79 -1.42 9.63
CA VAL A 106 0.05 -0.73 10.61
C VAL A 106 1.10 -1.68 11.21
N GLU A 107 0.71 -2.91 11.56
CA GLU A 107 1.64 -3.94 12.06
C GLU A 107 2.76 -4.21 11.05
N LEU A 108 2.42 -4.32 9.76
CA LEU A 108 3.37 -4.47 8.66
C LEU A 108 4.27 -3.24 8.53
N ALA A 109 3.72 -2.03 8.57
CA ALA A 109 4.50 -0.81 8.48
C ALA A 109 5.57 -0.73 9.58
N VAL A 110 5.17 -1.03 10.81
CA VAL A 110 6.08 -1.04 11.98
C VAL A 110 7.13 -2.14 11.83
N ALA A 111 6.73 -3.38 11.52
CA ALA A 111 7.64 -4.50 11.38
C ALA A 111 8.67 -4.28 10.28
N ALA A 112 8.25 -3.69 9.16
CA ALA A 112 9.11 -3.44 8.02
C ALA A 112 9.96 -2.18 8.14
N GLY A 113 9.74 -1.35 9.18
CA GLY A 113 10.33 -0.02 9.30
C GLY A 113 9.90 0.92 8.18
N ALA A 114 8.68 0.74 7.66
CA ALA A 114 8.13 1.58 6.61
C ALA A 114 7.79 2.97 7.17
N GLY A 115 8.26 4.02 6.51
CA GLY A 115 7.97 5.39 6.91
C GLY A 115 6.56 5.86 6.54
N VAL A 116 5.95 5.20 5.55
CA VAL A 116 4.66 5.64 4.99
C VAL A 116 3.74 4.45 4.69
N VAL A 117 2.46 4.60 5.02
CA VAL A 117 1.34 3.81 4.48
C VAL A 117 0.60 4.69 3.48
N VAL A 118 0.52 4.22 2.23
CA VAL A 118 -0.23 4.88 1.17
C VAL A 118 -1.59 4.19 1.02
N THR A 119 -2.66 4.91 1.32
CA THR A 119 -4.05 4.40 1.25
C THR A 119 -5.03 5.52 0.88
N HIS A 120 -6.17 5.18 0.26
CA HIS A 120 -7.29 6.13 0.15
C HIS A 120 -8.12 6.23 1.43
N ASN A 121 -8.01 5.24 2.33
CA ASN A 121 -8.85 5.03 3.50
C ASN A 121 -8.24 5.63 4.78
N VAL A 122 -7.60 6.80 4.67
CA VAL A 122 -6.83 7.43 5.78
C VAL A 122 -7.65 7.59 7.07
N ALA A 123 -8.97 7.76 6.98
CA ALA A 123 -9.84 7.91 8.15
C ALA A 123 -9.86 6.65 9.04
N ASP A 124 -9.58 5.49 8.48
CA ASP A 124 -9.64 4.20 9.19
C ASP A 124 -8.38 3.97 10.07
N PHE A 125 -7.34 4.80 9.88
CA PHE A 125 -6.05 4.71 10.59
C PHE A 125 -5.99 5.58 11.86
N GLY A 126 -7.13 6.03 12.38
CA GLY A 126 -7.27 6.88 13.56
C GLY A 126 -7.19 6.15 14.91
N GLY A 127 -6.24 5.22 15.11
CA GLY A 127 -6.19 4.35 16.31
C GLY A 127 -5.77 5.02 17.63
N GLU A 128 -5.73 4.26 18.72
CA GLU A 128 -5.28 4.72 20.04
C GLU A 128 -3.75 4.77 20.13
N LEU A 129 -3.05 3.77 19.56
CA LEU A 129 -1.59 3.71 19.52
C LEU A 129 -1.07 4.59 18.38
N ARG A 130 -0.07 5.42 18.71
CA ARG A 130 0.63 6.27 17.76
C ARG A 130 2.01 5.71 17.48
N PHE A 131 2.36 5.59 16.20
CA PHE A 131 3.68 5.21 15.73
C PHE A 131 4.29 6.41 15.01
N PRO A 132 5.06 7.28 15.69
CA PRO A 132 5.52 8.55 15.11
C PRO A 132 6.40 8.39 13.86
N GLY A 133 6.96 7.20 13.64
CA GLY A 133 7.75 6.88 12.46
C GLY A 133 6.95 6.36 11.26
N VAL A 134 5.61 6.27 11.37
CA VAL A 134 4.72 5.80 10.30
C VAL A 134 3.70 6.89 10.00
N GLU A 135 3.79 7.47 8.80
CA GLU A 135 2.80 8.41 8.30
C GLU A 135 1.76 7.69 7.42
N VAL A 136 0.47 8.00 7.58
CA VAL A 136 -0.59 7.47 6.73
C VAL A 136 -1.12 8.60 5.86
N MET A 137 -1.11 8.41 4.54
CA MET A 137 -1.47 9.48 3.61
C MET A 137 -2.04 8.98 2.29
N ARG A 138 -2.74 9.87 1.59
CA ARG A 138 -3.29 9.58 0.26
C ARG A 138 -2.20 9.58 -0.80
N PRO A 139 -2.39 8.87 -1.93
CA PRO A 139 -1.42 8.85 -3.03
C PRO A 139 -0.96 10.24 -3.51
N ARG A 140 -1.87 11.21 -3.56
CA ARG A 140 -1.53 12.59 -3.98
C ARG A 140 -0.61 13.30 -3.00
N GLU A 141 -0.74 13.02 -1.71
CA GLU A 141 0.09 13.61 -0.65
C GLU A 141 1.48 12.99 -0.69
N PHE A 142 1.54 11.66 -0.78
CA PHE A 142 2.79 10.93 -0.93
C PHE A 142 3.61 11.42 -2.13
N LEU A 143 2.98 11.59 -3.30
CA LEU A 143 3.67 12.08 -4.49
C LEU A 143 4.19 13.52 -4.38
N LYS A 144 3.61 14.36 -3.50
CA LYS A 144 4.17 15.70 -3.25
C LYS A 144 5.47 15.62 -2.46
N LEU A 145 5.62 14.61 -1.60
CA LEU A 145 6.83 14.38 -0.83
C LEU A 145 7.96 13.84 -1.72
N MET A 146 7.63 13.07 -2.74
CA MET A 146 8.59 12.48 -3.69
C MET A 146 9.20 13.47 -4.71
N ARG A 147 8.84 14.76 -4.66
CA ARG A 147 9.28 15.80 -5.61
C ARG A 147 10.42 16.66 -5.09
#